data_AF-A0A7V5PDM4-F1
#
_entry.id   AF-A0A7V5PDM4-F1
#
_cell.length_a   1.000
_cell.length_b   1.000
_cell.length_c   1.000
_cell.angle_alpha   90.00
_cell.angle_beta   90.00
_cell.angle_gamma   90.00
#
_symmetry.space_group_name_H-M   'P 1'
#
loop_
_entity.id
_entity.type
_entity.pdbx_description
1 polymer ?
#
loop_
_entity_poly.entity_id
_entity_poly.type
_entity_poly.pdbx_seq_one_letter_code
_entity_poly.pdbx_strand_id
1 'polypeptide(L)'
;MNVLHETFFLSQYRKVNLFIVGAGNVGRTLIQQIAAQRKYLREEFSIEFNLAGVANSRKMLLNYEGINLDTWEEQLESESSPTDMASFVKKMKTYNLRNSVFVDNTASTEIPGWYEEIPDTSISVVASNKTGISANYPFFQKNRVLARKRNVSLLFETNVGAGLPVIRTMNDLVQSGDRILRIEAVLSGTLNYIFNTFGPEQPFSQTVREAMQKGLTKHDPRIDLSGEDVARKILILAREARAVMNIDEVKRDSFLPEECSRARSLDEFFACHAGRNERFRNPYAHC
;
A
#
# COMPACT_ATOMS: atom_id res chain seq x y z
N MET A 1 -50.85 -1.01 -15.24
CA MET A 1 -49.93 -0.93 -14.08
C MET A 1 -48.73 -1.90 -14.25
N ASN A 2 -48.29 -2.17 -15.48
CA ASN A 2 -47.19 -3.11 -15.83
C ASN A 2 -46.11 -2.47 -16.74
N VAL A 3 -46.03 -1.13 -16.82
CA VAL A 3 -45.21 -0.45 -17.87
C VAL A 3 -44.23 0.59 -17.30
N LEU A 4 -44.32 0.94 -16.01
CA LEU A 4 -43.42 1.91 -15.37
C LEU A 4 -42.25 1.27 -14.58
N HIS A 5 -42.17 -0.06 -14.54
CA HIS A 5 -41.17 -0.79 -13.75
C HIS A 5 -40.03 -1.41 -14.57
N GLU A 6 -40.14 -1.40 -15.91
CA GLU A 6 -39.07 -1.82 -16.84
C GLU A 6 -38.12 -0.66 -17.22
N THR A 7 -38.43 0.57 -16.82
CA THR A 7 -37.76 1.79 -17.33
C THR A 7 -36.54 2.24 -16.50
N PHE A 8 -36.25 1.60 -15.37
CA PHE A 8 -34.96 1.76 -14.69
C PHE A 8 -33.96 0.79 -15.31
N PHE A 9 -33.36 1.22 -16.43
CA PHE A 9 -32.22 0.58 -17.08
C PHE A 9 -31.24 0.00 -16.06
N LEU A 10 -31.36 -1.29 -15.78
CA LEU A 10 -30.27 -2.05 -15.18
C LEU A 10 -29.19 -2.04 -16.25
N SER A 11 -28.15 -1.21 -16.07
CA SER A 11 -26.96 -1.35 -16.90
C SER A 11 -26.51 -2.80 -16.78
N GLN A 12 -26.28 -3.48 -17.91
CA GLN A 12 -25.80 -4.87 -17.92
C GLN A 12 -24.51 -5.05 -17.10
N TYR A 13 -23.81 -3.95 -16.83
CA TYR A 13 -22.56 -3.91 -16.10
C TYR A 13 -22.70 -3.13 -14.79
N ARG A 14 -22.06 -3.63 -13.74
CA ARG A 14 -21.79 -2.90 -12.51
C ARG A 14 -20.63 -1.93 -12.74
N LYS A 15 -20.95 -0.64 -12.88
CA LYS A 15 -19.95 0.43 -12.93
C LYS A 15 -19.31 0.62 -11.56
N VAL A 16 -17.97 0.61 -11.50
CA VAL A 16 -17.15 0.84 -10.31
C VAL A 16 -16.33 2.12 -10.55
N ASN A 17 -16.53 3.12 -9.69
CA ASN A 17 -15.95 4.46 -9.88
C ASN A 17 -14.67 4.60 -9.05
N LEU A 18 -13.55 4.87 -9.71
CA LEU A 18 -12.22 4.93 -9.09
C LEU A 18 -11.78 6.37 -8.91
N PHE A 19 -11.32 6.68 -7.71
CA PHE A 19 -10.63 7.93 -7.37
C PHE A 19 -9.23 7.56 -6.89
N ILE A 20 -8.23 7.69 -7.77
CA ILE A 20 -6.87 7.21 -7.52
C ILE A 20 -5.98 8.39 -7.11
N VAL A 21 -5.39 8.31 -5.93
CA VAL A 21 -4.35 9.24 -5.46
C VAL A 21 -3.02 8.48 -5.43
N GLY A 22 -2.00 9.07 -6.06
CA GLY A 22 -0.70 8.41 -6.25
C GLY A 22 -0.55 7.85 -7.65
N ALA A 23 -0.43 8.74 -8.64
CA ALA A 23 -0.17 8.40 -10.04
C ALA A 23 1.32 8.08 -10.34
N GLY A 24 2.04 7.50 -9.37
CA GLY A 24 3.41 7.02 -9.54
C GLY A 24 3.44 5.61 -10.15
N ASN A 25 4.53 4.86 -9.92
CA ASN A 25 4.70 3.51 -10.49
C ASN A 25 3.51 2.59 -10.19
N VAL A 26 3.09 2.47 -8.93
CA VAL A 26 1.97 1.58 -8.53
C VAL A 26 0.65 2.03 -9.16
N GLY A 27 0.31 3.32 -9.07
CA GLY A 27 -0.94 3.85 -9.64
C GLY A 27 -1.00 3.74 -11.17
N ARG A 28 0.09 4.06 -11.87
CA ARG A 28 0.20 3.89 -13.32
C ARG A 28 0.01 2.43 -13.72
N THR A 29 0.72 1.50 -13.07
CA THR A 29 0.58 0.06 -13.35
C THR A 29 -0.85 -0.43 -13.07
N LEU A 30 -1.49 0.05 -12.00
CA LEU A 30 -2.89 -0.28 -11.70
C LEU A 30 -3.83 0.18 -12.83
N ILE A 31 -3.71 1.44 -13.28
CA ILE A 31 -4.55 1.98 -14.37
C ILE A 31 -4.31 1.20 -15.66
N GLN A 32 -3.05 0.89 -16.00
CA GLN A 32 -2.69 0.08 -17.16
C GLN A 32 -3.27 -1.33 -17.09
N GLN A 33 -3.21 -2.00 -15.93
CA GLN A 33 -3.80 -3.32 -15.74
C GLN A 33 -5.32 -3.28 -15.91
N ILE A 34 -5.99 -2.26 -15.38
CA ILE A 34 -7.43 -2.06 -15.56
C ILE A 34 -7.78 -1.84 -17.02
N ALA A 35 -7.02 -1.02 -17.75
CA ALA A 35 -7.22 -0.76 -19.17
C ALA A 35 -7.06 -2.06 -20.00
N ALA A 36 -5.98 -2.82 -19.75
CA ALA A 36 -5.70 -4.07 -20.42
C ALA A 36 -6.77 -5.15 -20.17
N GLN A 37 -7.34 -5.18 -18.95
CA GLN A 37 -8.35 -6.15 -18.55
C GLN A 37 -9.80 -5.69 -18.80
N ARG A 38 -10.01 -4.49 -19.36
CA ARG A 38 -11.35 -3.88 -19.53
C ARG A 38 -12.36 -4.80 -20.24
N LYS A 39 -11.93 -5.49 -21.30
CA LYS A 39 -12.79 -6.41 -22.07
C LYS A 39 -13.18 -7.62 -21.22
N TYR A 40 -12.19 -8.30 -20.65
CA TYR A 40 -12.37 -9.47 -19.80
C TYR A 40 -13.26 -9.20 -18.59
N LEU A 41 -13.03 -8.08 -17.90
CA LEU A 41 -13.83 -7.68 -16.73
C LEU A 41 -15.30 -7.40 -17.08
N ARG A 42 -15.57 -6.83 -18.26
CA ARG A 42 -16.94 -6.58 -18.73
C ARG A 42 -17.62 -7.89 -19.13
N GLU A 43 -16.96 -8.74 -19.91
CA GLU A 43 -17.55 -9.95 -20.47
C GLU A 43 -17.76 -11.03 -19.39
N GLU A 44 -16.77 -11.27 -18.53
CA GLU A 44 -16.80 -12.39 -17.58
C GLU A 44 -17.39 -12.03 -16.21
N PHE A 45 -17.24 -10.78 -15.77
CA PHE A 45 -17.66 -10.35 -14.44
C PHE A 45 -18.75 -9.28 -14.44
N SER A 46 -19.18 -8.82 -15.62
CA SER A 46 -20.10 -7.70 -15.77
C SER A 46 -19.63 -6.46 -14.99
N ILE A 47 -18.32 -6.22 -14.92
CA ILE A 47 -17.72 -5.07 -14.22
C ILE A 47 -17.17 -4.08 -15.24
N GLU A 48 -17.47 -2.80 -15.01
CA GLU A 48 -16.90 -1.71 -15.77
C GLU A 48 -16.23 -0.71 -14.82
N PHE A 49 -14.93 -0.47 -14.99
CA PHE A 49 -14.24 0.56 -14.23
C PHE A 49 -14.35 1.92 -14.90
N ASN A 50 -14.61 2.93 -14.08
CA ASN A 50 -14.63 4.33 -14.46
C ASN A 50 -13.59 5.09 -13.66
N LEU A 51 -12.56 5.64 -14.30
CA LEU A 51 -11.60 6.50 -13.62
C LEU A 51 -12.23 7.88 -13.44
N ALA A 52 -12.86 8.13 -12.30
CA ALA A 52 -13.57 9.38 -12.01
C ALA A 52 -12.66 10.47 -11.44
N GLY A 53 -11.49 10.09 -10.93
CA GLY A 53 -10.46 11.04 -10.51
C GLY A 53 -9.07 10.42 -10.41
N VAL A 54 -8.06 11.21 -10.71
CA VAL A 54 -6.65 10.86 -10.57
C VAL A 54 -5.84 12.05 -10.06
N ALA A 55 -4.95 11.81 -9.10
CA ALA A 55 -4.08 12.85 -8.52
C ALA A 55 -2.65 12.35 -8.27
N ASN A 56 -1.68 13.24 -8.46
CA ASN A 56 -0.30 13.09 -7.99
C ASN A 56 0.04 14.22 -6.99
N SER A 57 1.32 14.44 -6.69
CA SER A 57 1.72 15.49 -5.73
C SER A 57 1.59 16.92 -6.26
N ARG A 58 1.35 17.10 -7.57
CA ARG A 58 1.34 18.40 -8.25
C ARG A 58 0.00 18.70 -8.91
N LYS A 59 -0.62 17.71 -9.55
CA LYS A 59 -1.80 17.84 -10.40
C LYS A 59 -2.90 16.87 -10.00
N MET A 60 -4.15 17.32 -10.09
CA MET A 60 -5.34 16.51 -9.93
C MET A 60 -6.35 16.77 -11.04
N LEU A 61 -7.02 15.70 -11.48
CA LEU A 61 -8.09 15.72 -12.47
C LEU A 61 -9.26 14.90 -11.93
N LEU A 62 -10.47 15.44 -12.00
CA LEU A 62 -11.70 14.69 -11.71
C LEU A 62 -12.69 14.92 -12.85
N ASN A 63 -13.28 13.86 -13.36
CA ASN A 63 -14.33 13.91 -14.37
C ASN A 63 -15.46 12.96 -13.95
N TYR A 64 -16.67 13.50 -13.79
CA TYR A 64 -17.86 12.74 -13.41
C TYR A 64 -18.18 11.62 -14.43
N GLU A 65 -18.00 11.91 -15.72
CA GLU A 65 -18.31 10.95 -16.80
C GLU A 65 -17.23 9.88 -16.93
N GLY A 66 -15.98 10.25 -16.61
CA GLY A 66 -14.81 9.39 -16.64
C GLY A 66 -13.61 10.02 -17.34
N ILE A 67 -12.42 9.60 -16.93
CA ILE A 67 -11.13 9.92 -17.56
C ILE A 67 -10.76 8.73 -18.44
N ASN A 68 -10.27 8.98 -19.65
CA ASN A 68 -9.93 7.91 -20.58
C ASN A 68 -8.71 7.15 -20.05
N LEU A 69 -8.86 5.83 -19.83
CA LEU A 69 -7.82 4.97 -19.28
C LEU A 69 -6.56 4.88 -20.16
N ASP A 70 -6.68 5.14 -21.46
CA ASP A 70 -5.60 5.04 -22.43
C ASP A 70 -4.82 6.37 -22.54
N THR A 71 -5.45 7.51 -22.23
CA THR A 71 -4.85 8.86 -22.37
C THR A 71 -4.86 9.69 -21.07
N TRP A 72 -5.12 9.06 -19.92
CA TRP A 72 -5.27 9.75 -18.63
C TRP A 72 -4.03 10.57 -18.22
N GLU A 73 -2.81 10.14 -18.61
CA GLU A 73 -1.57 10.88 -18.30
C GLU A 73 -1.55 12.22 -19.03
N GLU A 74 -1.89 12.22 -20.32
CA GLU A 74 -1.97 13.43 -21.13
C GLU A 74 -3.05 14.37 -20.59
N GLN A 75 -4.23 13.84 -20.29
CA GLN A 75 -5.33 14.62 -19.70
C GLN A 75 -4.95 15.20 -18.32
N LEU A 76 -4.26 14.42 -17.49
CA LEU A 76 -3.75 14.91 -16.20
C LEU A 76 -2.71 16.01 -16.41
N GLU A 77 -1.96 16.03 -17.50
CA GLU A 77 -1.00 17.10 -17.76
C GLU A 77 -1.65 18.36 -18.35
N SER A 78 -2.65 18.24 -19.23
CA SER A 78 -3.26 19.35 -19.98
C SER A 78 -4.53 19.95 -19.35
N GLU A 79 -5.36 19.15 -18.69
CA GLU A 79 -6.72 19.53 -18.24
C GLU A 79 -6.83 19.62 -16.71
N SER A 80 -5.72 19.48 -15.99
CA SER A 80 -5.73 19.39 -14.53
C SER A 80 -5.66 20.72 -13.80
N SER A 81 -5.99 20.64 -12.51
CA SER A 81 -5.77 21.71 -11.54
C SER A 81 -4.61 21.34 -10.59
N PRO A 82 -3.98 22.32 -9.91
CA PRO A 82 -3.06 22.03 -8.82
C PRO A 82 -3.69 21.10 -7.78
N THR A 83 -2.90 20.19 -7.22
CA THR A 83 -3.43 19.24 -6.23
C THR A 83 -3.88 19.96 -4.97
N ASP A 84 -5.16 19.80 -4.64
CA ASP A 84 -5.73 20.15 -3.35
C ASP A 84 -6.60 18.99 -2.88
N MET A 85 -6.12 18.25 -1.87
CA MET A 85 -6.80 17.05 -1.39
C MET A 85 -8.15 17.35 -0.75
N ALA A 86 -8.32 18.52 -0.13
CA ALA A 86 -9.60 18.92 0.44
C ALA A 86 -10.66 19.10 -0.66
N SER A 87 -10.32 19.83 -1.73
CA SER A 87 -11.17 19.96 -2.93
C SER A 87 -11.39 18.63 -3.63
N PHE A 88 -10.37 17.77 -3.73
CA PHE A 88 -10.50 16.43 -4.33
C PHE A 88 -11.55 15.59 -3.60
N VAL A 89 -11.41 15.45 -2.27
CA VAL A 89 -12.35 14.68 -1.44
C VAL A 89 -13.74 15.31 -1.48
N LYS A 90 -13.84 16.64 -1.40
CA LYS A 90 -15.12 17.35 -1.49
C LYS A 90 -15.82 17.07 -2.82
N LYS A 91 -15.13 17.22 -3.96
CA LYS A 91 -15.70 16.94 -5.30
C LYS A 91 -16.10 15.47 -5.45
N MET A 92 -15.26 14.54 -5.01
CA MET A 92 -15.56 13.11 -4.98
C MET A 92 -16.87 12.82 -4.23
N LYS A 93 -17.05 13.41 -3.04
CA LYS A 93 -18.29 13.29 -2.25
C LYS A 93 -19.49 13.91 -2.98
N THR A 94 -19.32 15.08 -3.59
CA THR A 94 -20.37 15.76 -4.37
C THR A 94 -20.82 14.93 -5.58
N TYR A 95 -19.90 14.22 -6.24
CA TYR A 95 -20.26 13.34 -7.36
C TYR A 95 -21.22 12.21 -6.94
N ASN A 96 -21.16 11.77 -5.68
CA ASN A 96 -22.07 10.78 -5.09
C ASN A 96 -22.29 9.55 -6.00
N LEU A 97 -21.22 9.12 -6.67
CA LEU A 97 -21.24 7.99 -7.58
C LEU A 97 -21.38 6.68 -6.78
N ARG A 98 -22.33 5.83 -7.16
CA ARG A 98 -22.47 4.49 -6.55
C ARG A 98 -21.23 3.64 -6.83
N ASN A 99 -20.96 2.65 -5.99
CA ASN A 99 -19.81 1.74 -6.11
C ASN A 99 -18.47 2.49 -6.26
N SER A 100 -18.28 3.55 -5.47
CA SER A 100 -17.05 4.34 -5.49
C SER A 100 -15.96 3.72 -4.62
N VAL A 101 -14.72 3.79 -5.12
CA VAL A 101 -13.52 3.33 -4.46
C VAL A 101 -12.46 4.43 -4.50
N PHE A 102 -12.03 4.86 -3.32
CA PHE A 102 -10.85 5.68 -3.15
C PHE A 102 -9.62 4.78 -3.09
N VAL A 103 -8.63 5.04 -3.94
CA VAL A 103 -7.41 4.24 -4.04
C VAL A 103 -6.21 5.09 -3.62
N ASP A 104 -5.58 4.74 -2.50
CA ASP A 104 -4.36 5.38 -2.02
C ASP A 104 -3.12 4.56 -2.41
N ASN A 105 -2.47 4.98 -3.49
CA ASN A 105 -1.21 4.45 -3.99
C ASN A 105 -0.02 5.37 -3.64
N THR A 106 -0.13 6.17 -2.58
CA THR A 106 0.93 7.09 -2.14
C THR A 106 1.84 6.48 -1.07
N ALA A 107 2.95 7.18 -0.81
CA ALA A 107 3.76 6.99 0.39
C ALA A 107 3.58 8.15 1.39
N SER A 108 2.50 8.95 1.24
CA SER A 108 2.27 10.14 2.05
C SER A 108 1.72 9.78 3.42
N THR A 109 2.21 10.46 4.47
CA THR A 109 1.65 10.36 5.83
C THR A 109 0.39 11.18 6.02
N GLU A 110 0.06 12.08 5.08
CA GLU A 110 -1.07 13.00 5.18
C GLU A 110 -2.35 12.40 4.57
N ILE A 111 -2.23 11.63 3.48
CA ILE A 111 -3.37 11.03 2.78
C ILE A 111 -4.22 10.12 3.69
N PRO A 112 -3.63 9.31 4.59
CA PRO A 112 -4.41 8.55 5.56
C PRO A 112 -5.35 9.39 6.42
N GLY A 113 -5.03 10.66 6.69
CA GLY A 113 -5.90 11.55 7.48
C GLY A 113 -7.32 11.66 6.93
N TRP A 114 -7.50 11.43 5.62
CA TRP A 114 -8.81 11.45 4.95
C TRP A 114 -9.60 10.14 5.11
N TYR A 115 -9.00 9.06 5.61
CA TYR A 115 -9.66 7.76 5.69
C TYR A 115 -10.87 7.76 6.64
N GLU A 116 -10.94 8.69 7.60
CA GLU A 116 -12.12 8.80 8.46
C GLU A 116 -13.29 9.46 7.73
N GLU A 117 -12.99 10.35 6.78
CA GLU A 117 -13.97 11.15 6.08
C GLU A 117 -14.58 10.46 4.86
N ILE A 118 -13.87 9.49 4.27
CA ILE A 118 -14.22 8.86 3.00
C ILE A 118 -15.29 7.74 3.16
N PRO A 119 -15.14 6.78 4.09
CA PRO A 119 -16.13 5.74 4.35
C PRO A 119 -17.46 6.30 4.81
N ASP A 120 -17.47 7.47 5.45
CA ASP A 120 -18.69 8.14 5.89
C ASP A 120 -19.66 8.50 4.75
N THR A 121 -19.15 8.53 3.51
CA THR A 121 -19.93 8.75 2.29
C THR A 121 -20.17 7.47 1.48
N SER A 122 -20.08 6.29 2.11
CA SER A 122 -20.25 4.99 1.45
C SER A 122 -19.26 4.74 0.30
N ILE A 123 -18.05 5.27 0.43
CA ILE A 123 -16.92 5.05 -0.50
C ILE A 123 -15.96 4.05 0.14
N SER A 124 -15.62 2.99 -0.57
CA SER A 124 -14.62 2.02 -0.10
C SER A 124 -13.21 2.59 -0.25
N VAL A 125 -12.28 2.16 0.61
CA VAL A 125 -10.87 2.55 0.56
C VAL A 125 -10.02 1.32 0.22
N VAL A 126 -9.15 1.45 -0.77
CA VAL A 126 -8.10 0.49 -1.10
C VAL A 126 -6.76 1.20 -0.98
N ALA A 127 -5.84 0.69 -0.17
CA ALA A 127 -4.59 1.39 0.11
C ALA A 127 -3.38 0.47 -0.07
N SER A 128 -2.40 0.88 -0.88
CA SER A 128 -1.03 0.35 -0.81
C SER A 128 -0.16 1.13 0.18
N ASN A 129 -0.70 2.21 0.75
CA ASN A 129 -0.04 3.06 1.72
C ASN A 129 -0.03 2.44 3.12
N LYS A 130 1.16 2.05 3.58
CA LYS A 130 1.35 1.43 4.90
C LYS A 130 1.12 2.41 6.04
N THR A 131 1.35 3.70 5.85
CA THR A 131 1.38 4.67 6.94
C THR A 131 0.03 4.77 7.64
N GLY A 132 -1.08 4.74 6.89
CA GLY A 132 -2.44 4.73 7.45
C GLY A 132 -2.79 3.44 8.17
N ILE A 133 -2.43 2.29 7.59
CA ILE A 133 -2.75 0.97 8.15
C ILE A 133 -1.88 0.67 9.40
N SER A 134 -0.65 1.16 9.42
CA SER A 134 0.31 1.06 10.53
C SER A 134 0.30 2.28 11.47
N ALA A 135 -0.68 3.18 11.34
CA ALA A 135 -0.89 4.27 12.29
C ALA A 135 -1.27 3.74 13.68
N ASN A 136 -1.48 4.63 14.65
CA ASN A 136 -1.89 4.21 16.00
C ASN A 136 -3.15 3.34 15.97
N TYR A 137 -3.27 2.43 16.94
CA TYR A 137 -4.33 1.44 16.99
C TYR A 137 -5.74 2.06 17.03
N PRO A 138 -6.01 3.12 17.83
CA PRO A 138 -7.31 3.78 17.82
C PRO A 138 -7.73 4.28 16.44
N PHE A 139 -6.81 4.90 15.68
CA PHE A 139 -7.05 5.37 14.32
C PHE A 139 -7.39 4.20 13.38
N PHE A 140 -6.58 3.14 13.38
CA PHE A 140 -6.84 1.95 12.56
C PHE A 140 -8.20 1.31 12.90
N GLN A 141 -8.47 1.11 14.20
CA GLN A 141 -9.71 0.49 14.67
C GLN A 141 -10.94 1.34 14.31
N LYS A 142 -10.87 2.66 14.50
CA LYS A 142 -11.94 3.59 14.15
C LYS A 142 -12.31 3.47 12.67
N ASN A 143 -11.32 3.49 11.78
CA ASN A 143 -11.55 3.34 10.34
C ASN A 143 -12.14 1.97 9.97
N ARG A 144 -11.71 0.88 10.62
CA ARG A 144 -12.29 -0.46 10.42
C ARG A 144 -13.75 -0.52 10.87
N VAL A 145 -14.08 0.08 12.02
CA VAL A 145 -15.46 0.15 12.53
C VAL A 145 -16.33 1.00 11.61
N LEU A 146 -15.82 2.14 11.16
CA LEU A 146 -16.53 3.04 10.26
C LEU A 146 -16.87 2.36 8.93
N ALA A 147 -15.88 1.69 8.31
CA ALA A 147 -16.07 0.95 7.08
C ALA A 147 -17.19 -0.11 7.22
N ARG A 148 -17.17 -0.89 8.32
CA ARG A 148 -18.24 -1.87 8.63
C ARG A 148 -19.60 -1.20 8.82
N LYS A 149 -19.68 -0.11 9.61
CA LYS A 149 -20.93 0.61 9.88
C LYS A 149 -21.57 1.15 8.60
N ARG A 150 -20.75 1.54 7.62
CA ARG A 150 -21.18 2.10 6.33
C ARG A 150 -21.33 1.05 5.23
N ASN A 151 -21.10 -0.22 5.55
CA ASN A 151 -21.10 -1.34 4.60
C ASN A 151 -20.16 -1.11 3.40
N VAL A 152 -18.96 -0.60 3.69
CA VAL A 152 -17.87 -0.40 2.73
C VAL A 152 -16.62 -1.12 3.18
N SER A 153 -15.67 -1.26 2.25
CA SER A 153 -14.43 -1.98 2.50
C SER A 153 -13.28 -1.03 2.81
N LEU A 154 -12.39 -1.47 3.71
CA LEU A 154 -11.03 -0.94 3.86
C LEU A 154 -10.07 -2.10 3.54
N LEU A 155 -9.48 -2.08 2.34
CA LEU A 155 -8.63 -3.16 1.81
C LEU A 155 -7.18 -2.66 1.67
N PHE A 156 -6.23 -3.53 1.97
CA PHE A 156 -4.81 -3.15 2.01
C PHE A 156 -3.87 -4.33 1.74
N GLU A 157 -4.28 -5.27 0.89
CA GLU A 157 -3.56 -6.51 0.55
C GLU A 157 -2.09 -6.28 0.21
N THR A 158 -1.80 -5.25 -0.59
CA THR A 158 -0.45 -4.99 -1.10
C THR A 158 0.56 -4.51 -0.05
N ASN A 159 0.11 -4.24 1.18
CA ASN A 159 0.99 -3.80 2.26
C ASN A 159 1.90 -4.91 2.76
N VAL A 160 1.44 -6.17 2.71
CA VAL A 160 2.19 -7.34 3.15
C VAL A 160 2.10 -8.44 2.09
N GLY A 161 3.25 -8.85 1.55
CA GLY A 161 3.29 -9.87 0.48
C GLY A 161 3.07 -9.34 -0.94
N ALA A 162 2.91 -8.03 -1.12
CA ALA A 162 2.70 -7.38 -2.43
C ALA A 162 1.51 -7.98 -3.20
N GLY A 163 1.76 -8.86 -4.18
CA GLY A 163 0.69 -9.52 -4.93
C GLY A 163 0.19 -10.83 -4.30
N LEU A 164 0.83 -11.31 -3.24
CA LEU A 164 0.45 -12.56 -2.57
C LEU A 164 -0.82 -12.35 -1.72
N PRO A 165 -1.76 -13.31 -1.68
CA PRO A 165 -3.01 -13.19 -0.95
C PRO A 165 -2.83 -13.46 0.55
N VAL A 166 -2.00 -12.68 1.24
CA VAL A 166 -1.67 -12.89 2.65
C VAL A 166 -2.81 -12.42 3.57
N ILE A 167 -3.19 -11.14 3.45
CA ILE A 167 -4.16 -10.49 4.33
C ILE A 167 -5.57 -11.07 4.08
N ARG A 168 -5.96 -11.31 2.83
CA ARG A 168 -7.23 -11.95 2.52
C ARG A 168 -7.34 -13.35 3.12
N THR A 169 -6.31 -14.19 2.95
CA THR A 169 -6.30 -15.54 3.51
C THR A 169 -6.44 -15.51 5.04
N MET A 170 -5.71 -14.62 5.71
CA MET A 170 -5.84 -14.45 7.16
C MET A 170 -7.24 -13.99 7.57
N ASN A 171 -7.83 -13.06 6.82
CA ASN A 171 -9.19 -12.59 7.08
C ASN A 171 -10.22 -13.72 6.93
N ASP A 172 -10.10 -14.55 5.91
CA ASP A 172 -11.01 -15.68 5.65
C ASP A 172 -10.91 -16.74 6.78
N LEU A 173 -9.70 -17.04 7.25
CA LEU A 173 -9.48 -17.91 8.42
C LEU A 173 -10.15 -17.35 9.67
N VAL A 174 -9.89 -16.09 10.01
CA VAL A 174 -10.44 -15.49 11.24
C VAL A 174 -11.96 -15.30 11.15
N GLN A 175 -12.51 -15.02 9.97
CA GLN A 175 -13.96 -14.90 9.76
C GLN A 175 -14.68 -16.24 9.84
N SER A 176 -14.03 -17.35 9.46
CA SER A 176 -14.59 -18.69 9.60
C SER A 176 -14.51 -19.25 11.03
N GLY A 177 -13.89 -18.50 11.96
CA GLY A 177 -13.79 -18.86 13.37
C GLY A 177 -12.44 -19.44 13.78
N ASP A 178 -11.48 -19.52 12.86
CA ASP A 178 -10.12 -19.99 13.16
C ASP A 178 -9.31 -18.95 13.95
N ARG A 179 -8.24 -19.40 14.60
CA ARG A 179 -7.37 -18.59 15.45
C ARG A 179 -5.93 -18.73 15.01
N ILE A 180 -5.36 -17.61 14.55
CA ILE A 180 -3.94 -17.55 14.17
C ILE A 180 -3.09 -17.60 15.45
N LEU A 181 -2.35 -18.68 15.64
CA LEU A 181 -1.49 -18.89 16.82
C LEU A 181 -0.09 -18.31 16.65
N ARG A 182 0.47 -18.39 15.44
CA ARG A 182 1.83 -17.95 15.12
C ARG A 182 1.93 -17.59 13.64
N ILE A 183 2.70 -16.55 13.34
CA ILE A 183 3.07 -16.18 11.98
C ILE A 183 4.60 -16.08 11.93
N GLU A 184 5.20 -16.75 10.97
CA GLU A 184 6.63 -16.63 10.66
C GLU A 184 6.76 -16.25 9.20
N ALA A 185 7.54 -15.21 8.92
CA ALA A 185 7.64 -14.69 7.56
C ALA A 185 8.93 -13.94 7.31
N VAL A 186 9.44 -14.06 6.08
CA VAL A 186 10.47 -13.18 5.53
C VAL A 186 9.78 -12.04 4.79
N LEU A 187 9.79 -10.85 5.38
CA LEU A 187 8.91 -9.74 4.95
C LEU A 187 9.63 -8.64 4.17
N SER A 188 10.92 -8.76 3.88
CA SER A 188 11.68 -7.79 3.09
C SER A 188 12.44 -8.49 1.96
N GLY A 189 12.12 -8.11 0.72
CA GLY A 189 12.82 -8.61 -0.46
C GLY A 189 14.29 -8.22 -0.47
N THR A 190 14.60 -6.98 -0.07
CA THR A 190 15.98 -6.47 0.03
C THR A 190 16.79 -7.24 1.06
N LEU A 191 16.25 -7.44 2.27
CA LEU A 191 16.93 -8.21 3.31
C LEU A 191 17.09 -9.67 2.89
N ASN A 192 16.05 -10.27 2.32
CA ASN A 192 16.10 -11.64 1.81
C ASN A 192 17.20 -11.80 0.76
N TYR A 193 17.30 -10.87 -0.20
CA TYR A 193 18.37 -10.89 -1.19
C TYR A 193 19.76 -10.76 -0.53
N ILE A 194 19.93 -9.78 0.37
CA ILE A 194 21.23 -9.53 1.03
C ILE A 194 21.65 -10.76 1.83
N PHE A 195 20.79 -11.33 2.67
CA PHE A 195 21.15 -12.48 3.51
C PHE A 195 21.29 -13.78 2.72
N ASN A 196 20.60 -13.96 1.59
CA ASN A 196 20.82 -15.12 0.71
C ASN A 196 22.07 -14.99 -0.15
N THR A 197 22.55 -13.77 -0.41
CA THR A 197 23.77 -13.52 -1.21
C THR A 197 25.01 -13.41 -0.32
N PHE A 198 24.85 -12.94 0.92
CA PHE A 198 25.95 -12.80 1.86
C PHE A 198 26.49 -14.18 2.25
N GLY A 199 27.78 -14.39 1.99
CA GLY A 199 28.46 -15.66 2.22
C GLY A 199 29.84 -15.52 2.85
N PRO A 200 30.55 -16.64 3.08
CA PRO A 200 31.86 -16.65 3.73
C PRO A 200 32.96 -15.91 2.96
N GLU A 201 32.79 -15.73 1.66
CA GLU A 201 33.83 -15.18 0.78
C GLU A 201 33.61 -13.70 0.44
N GLN A 202 32.44 -13.15 0.77
CA GLN A 202 32.06 -11.79 0.37
C GLN A 202 31.74 -10.90 1.58
N PRO A 203 32.33 -9.71 1.68
CA PRO A 203 31.99 -8.75 2.73
C PRO A 203 30.52 -8.30 2.66
N PHE A 204 29.89 -8.13 3.81
CA PHE A 204 28.49 -7.66 3.89
C PHE A 204 28.29 -6.33 3.15
N SER A 205 29.24 -5.40 3.31
CA SER A 205 29.24 -4.11 2.63
C SER A 205 29.24 -4.24 1.10
N GLN A 206 29.94 -5.24 0.55
CA GLN A 206 29.95 -5.50 -0.88
C GLN A 206 28.58 -6.01 -1.35
N THR A 207 27.97 -6.96 -0.63
CA THR A 207 26.62 -7.45 -0.95
C THR A 207 25.58 -6.34 -0.92
N VAL A 208 25.66 -5.40 0.03
CA VAL A 208 24.79 -4.22 0.07
C VAL A 208 25.02 -3.32 -1.15
N ARG A 209 26.27 -3.07 -1.55
CA ARG A 209 26.57 -2.28 -2.77
C ARG A 209 26.01 -2.93 -4.04
N GLU A 210 26.14 -4.25 -4.16
CA GLU A 210 25.58 -4.99 -5.30
C GLU A 210 24.05 -4.91 -5.34
N ALA A 211 23.39 -5.02 -4.17
CA ALA A 211 21.95 -4.82 -4.07
C ALA A 211 21.54 -3.40 -4.51
N MET A 212 22.31 -2.38 -4.13
CA MET A 212 22.09 -0.99 -4.59
C MET A 212 22.25 -0.85 -6.10
N GLN A 213 23.32 -1.42 -6.68
CA GLN A 213 23.58 -1.37 -8.12
C GLN A 213 22.47 -2.07 -8.94
N LYS A 214 21.88 -3.13 -8.39
CA LYS A 214 20.74 -3.84 -8.99
C LYS A 214 19.39 -3.12 -8.77
N GLY A 215 19.37 -1.99 -8.06
CA GLY A 215 18.13 -1.28 -7.73
C GLY A 215 17.23 -2.03 -6.75
N LEU A 216 17.78 -2.95 -5.96
CA LEU A 216 17.04 -3.77 -4.97
C LEU A 216 16.91 -3.08 -3.61
N THR A 217 17.63 -1.99 -3.38
CA THR A 217 17.50 -1.14 -2.19
C THR A 217 16.84 0.18 -2.56
N LYS A 218 16.41 0.93 -1.54
CA LYS A 218 16.17 2.37 -1.67
C LYS A 218 17.48 3.11 -1.94
N HIS A 219 17.37 4.39 -2.30
CA HIS A 219 18.53 5.27 -2.53
C HIS A 219 19.51 5.25 -1.34
N ASP A 220 18.95 5.15 -0.13
CA ASP A 220 19.69 4.89 1.10
C ASP A 220 19.38 3.48 1.64
N PRO A 221 20.34 2.55 1.64
CA PRO A 221 20.14 1.18 2.09
C PRO A 221 19.87 1.08 3.60
N ARG A 222 20.24 2.10 4.40
CA ARG A 222 19.95 2.13 5.85
C ARG A 222 18.45 2.03 6.12
N ILE A 223 17.62 2.56 5.22
CA ILE A 223 16.16 2.52 5.36
C ILE A 223 15.67 1.07 5.32
N ASP A 224 16.17 0.24 4.40
CA ASP A 224 15.77 -1.16 4.28
C ASP A 224 16.38 -2.01 5.40
N LEU A 225 17.64 -1.71 5.76
CA LEU A 225 18.39 -2.43 6.79
C LEU A 225 17.93 -2.11 8.22
N SER A 226 17.27 -0.97 8.44
CA SER A 226 16.71 -0.58 9.75
C SER A 226 15.61 -1.53 10.25
N GLY A 227 15.00 -2.31 9.35
CA GLY A 227 13.86 -3.18 9.69
C GLY A 227 12.53 -2.43 9.93
N GLU A 228 12.48 -1.11 9.73
CA GLU A 228 11.25 -0.32 9.94
C GLU A 228 10.08 -0.78 9.04
N ASP A 229 10.37 -1.10 7.76
CA ASP A 229 9.34 -1.63 6.85
C ASP A 229 8.85 -3.03 7.28
N VAL A 230 9.74 -3.86 7.81
CA VAL A 230 9.40 -5.18 8.36
C VAL A 230 8.52 -5.04 9.59
N ALA A 231 8.86 -4.11 10.49
CA ALA A 231 8.06 -3.85 11.69
C ALA A 231 6.64 -3.41 11.37
N ARG A 232 6.46 -2.55 10.36
CA ARG A 232 5.12 -2.16 9.88
C ARG A 232 4.34 -3.34 9.32
N LYS A 233 4.99 -4.23 8.57
CA LYS A 233 4.35 -5.45 8.04
C LYS A 233 3.95 -6.40 9.16
N ILE A 234 4.81 -6.60 10.16
CA ILE A 234 4.51 -7.39 11.37
C ILE A 234 3.31 -6.79 12.11
N LEU A 235 3.28 -5.47 12.32
CA LEU A 235 2.17 -4.78 12.96
C LEU A 235 0.85 -5.02 12.22
N ILE A 236 0.86 -4.93 10.89
CA ILE A 236 -0.33 -5.19 10.06
C ILE A 236 -0.78 -6.65 10.24
N LEU A 237 0.14 -7.61 10.13
CA LEU A 237 -0.19 -9.03 10.31
C LEU A 237 -0.73 -9.33 11.70
N ALA A 238 -0.10 -8.79 12.75
CA ALA A 238 -0.55 -8.98 14.12
C ALA A 238 -1.96 -8.42 14.34
N ARG A 239 -2.28 -7.25 13.77
CA ARG A 239 -3.62 -6.67 13.81
C ARG A 239 -4.66 -7.51 13.07
N GLU A 240 -4.30 -8.07 11.91
CA GLU A 240 -5.18 -9.02 11.19
C GLU A 240 -5.39 -10.32 11.97
N ALA A 241 -4.38 -10.74 12.76
CA ALA A 241 -4.49 -11.79 13.78
C ALA A 241 -5.19 -11.34 15.08
N ARG A 242 -5.86 -10.18 15.08
CA ARG A 242 -6.65 -9.60 16.18
C ARG A 242 -5.86 -9.07 17.38
N ALA A 243 -4.55 -8.86 17.26
CA ALA A 243 -3.78 -8.17 18.29
C ALA A 243 -4.17 -6.69 18.40
N VAL A 244 -4.20 -6.19 19.63
CA VAL A 244 -4.35 -4.77 19.97
C VAL A 244 -2.96 -4.23 20.26
N MET A 245 -2.34 -3.58 19.28
CA MET A 245 -0.96 -3.10 19.44
C MET A 245 -0.61 -1.93 18.52
N ASN A 246 0.41 -1.18 18.94
CA ASN A 246 1.09 -0.13 18.20
C ASN A 246 2.49 -0.56 17.75
N ILE A 247 3.13 0.30 16.95
CA ILE A 247 4.44 0.01 16.36
C ILE A 247 5.57 -0.05 17.39
N ASP A 248 5.47 0.72 18.47
CA ASP A 248 6.42 0.76 19.59
C ASP A 248 6.45 -0.55 20.39
N GLU A 249 5.39 -1.35 20.32
CA GLU A 249 5.31 -2.68 20.93
C GLU A 249 5.98 -3.76 20.05
N VAL A 250 6.34 -3.45 18.80
CA VAL A 250 7.08 -4.37 17.93
C VAL A 250 8.55 -4.38 18.35
N LYS A 251 8.95 -5.47 19.01
CA LYS A 251 10.36 -5.72 19.34
C LYS A 251 11.18 -5.94 18.07
N ARG A 252 12.34 -5.29 18.01
CA ARG A 252 13.25 -5.34 16.86
C ARG A 252 14.67 -5.59 17.34
N ASP A 253 15.20 -6.74 16.99
CA ASP A 253 16.60 -7.05 17.23
C ASP A 253 17.40 -6.62 15.99
N SER A 254 17.90 -5.39 16.03
CA SER A 254 18.69 -4.82 14.93
C SER A 254 20.02 -5.56 14.78
N PHE A 255 20.26 -6.12 13.60
CA PHE A 255 21.56 -6.68 13.24
C PHE A 255 22.59 -5.58 12.87
N LEU A 256 22.13 -4.37 12.55
CA LEU A 256 23.00 -3.23 12.27
C LEU A 256 23.60 -2.64 13.56
N PRO A 257 24.92 -2.43 13.63
CA PRO A 257 25.55 -1.68 14.71
C PRO A 257 25.01 -0.24 14.79
N GLU A 258 24.83 0.30 16.00
CA GLU A 258 24.30 1.66 16.20
C GLU A 258 25.11 2.72 15.44
N GLU A 259 26.43 2.61 15.45
CA GLU A 259 27.34 3.52 14.73
C GLU A 259 27.03 3.57 13.23
N CYS A 260 26.74 2.41 12.62
CA CYS A 260 26.45 2.33 11.19
C CYS A 260 25.03 2.86 10.91
N SER A 261 24.09 2.64 11.83
CA SER A 261 22.73 3.18 11.73
C SER A 261 22.68 4.72 11.81
N ARG A 262 23.61 5.33 12.56
CA ARG A 262 23.71 6.79 12.77
C ARG A 262 24.67 7.49 11.81
N ALA A 263 25.30 6.75 10.88
CA ALA A 263 26.10 7.35 9.82
C ALA A 263 25.28 8.44 9.12
N ARG A 264 25.92 9.53 8.68
CA ARG A 264 25.26 10.66 8.02
C ARG A 264 25.38 10.57 6.50
N SER A 265 26.41 9.92 6.00
CA SER A 265 26.65 9.68 4.56
C SER A 265 26.74 8.19 4.22
N LEU A 266 26.61 7.88 2.92
CA LEU A 266 26.86 6.52 2.42
C LEU A 266 28.31 6.09 2.65
N ASP A 267 29.27 7.02 2.54
CA ASP A 267 30.68 6.73 2.77
C ASP A 267 30.95 6.36 4.23
N GLU A 268 30.38 7.12 5.18
CA GLU A 268 30.45 6.78 6.61
C GLU A 268 29.79 5.43 6.90
N PHE A 269 28.64 5.17 6.28
CA PHE A 269 27.91 3.92 6.42
C PHE A 269 28.78 2.73 5.95
N PHE A 270 29.35 2.81 4.75
CA PHE A 270 30.20 1.75 4.22
C PHE A 270 31.54 1.61 4.95
N ALA A 271 32.11 2.71 5.44
CA ALA A 271 33.32 2.68 6.27
C ALA A 271 33.06 1.96 7.60
N CYS A 272 31.89 2.20 8.23
CA CYS A 272 31.49 1.53 9.46
C CYS A 272 31.37 0.00 9.29
N HIS A 273 31.02 -0.48 8.10
CA HIS A 273 30.94 -1.91 7.81
C HIS A 273 32.30 -2.58 7.54
N ALA A 274 33.37 -1.80 7.31
CA ALA A 274 34.70 -2.36 7.02
C ALA A 274 35.21 -3.18 8.22
N GLY A 275 35.56 -4.45 7.97
CA GLY A 275 36.11 -5.35 8.99
C GLY A 275 35.09 -6.00 9.94
N ARG A 276 33.77 -5.77 9.79
CA ARG A 276 32.73 -6.30 10.70
C ARG A 276 32.00 -7.55 10.18
N ASN A 277 32.59 -8.28 9.23
CA ASN A 277 31.94 -9.39 8.54
C ASN A 277 31.51 -10.52 9.49
N GLU A 278 32.30 -10.83 10.52
CA GLU A 278 31.97 -11.90 11.48
C GLU A 278 30.69 -11.60 12.27
N ARG A 279 30.47 -10.33 12.64
CA ARG A 279 29.24 -9.90 13.31
C ARG A 279 28.00 -10.15 12.44
N PHE A 280 28.09 -9.94 11.13
CA PHE A 280 26.96 -10.19 10.23
C PHE A 280 26.75 -11.69 9.93
N ARG A 281 27.76 -12.54 10.14
CA ARG A 281 27.62 -14.01 10.04
C ARG A 281 26.90 -14.61 11.24
N ASN A 282 27.11 -14.05 12.42
CA ASN A 282 26.36 -14.42 13.61
C ASN A 282 25.83 -13.17 14.31
N PRO A 283 24.77 -12.54 13.76
CA PRO A 283 24.24 -11.28 14.26
C PRO A 283 23.71 -11.37 15.69
N TYR A 284 23.49 -12.57 16.21
CA TYR A 284 22.95 -12.85 17.55
C TYR A 284 23.95 -13.55 18.47
N ALA A 285 25.24 -13.68 18.10
CA ALA A 285 26.27 -14.35 18.92
C ALA A 285 26.50 -13.70 20.30
N HIS A 286 26.05 -12.46 20.45
CA HIS A 286 26.26 -11.61 21.63
C HIS A 286 24.96 -11.28 22.37
N CYS A 287 23.87 -12.00 22.07
CA CYS A 287 22.61 -11.96 22.81
C CYS A 287 22.55 -13.06 23.86
#